data_AF-A0A1I7XZA0-F1
#
_entry.id   AF-A0A1I7XZA0-F1
#
_cell.length_a   1.000
_cell.length_b   1.000
_cell.length_c   1.000
_cell.angle_alpha   90.00
_cell.angle_beta   90.00
_cell.angle_gamma   90.00
#
_symmetry.space_group_name_H-M   'P 1'
#
loop_
_entity.id
_entity.type
_entity.pdbx_description
1 polymer ?
#
loop_
_entity_poly.entity_id
_entity_poly.type
_entity_poly.pdbx_seq_one_letter_code
_entity_poly.pdbx_strand_id
1 'polypeptide(L)'
;MSLFLTMDITAGEAKVMKLTKLDLPCEENVWNPTAFTVIDGWLYYVSDREIRMRNLSTGEDKPLEIKGSAGFLVAPLSSVNGRLNVRFCSSYDDIWYLGELEFDATNRQVARFIREQSFED
;
A
#
# COMPACT_ATOMS: atom_id res chain seq x y z
N MET A 1 -14.18 -10.41 -13.10
CA MET A 1 -15.26 -10.43 -12.09
C MET A 1 -15.12 -9.15 -11.30
N SER A 2 -16.05 -8.20 -11.47
CA SER A 2 -15.91 -6.81 -11.02
C SER A 2 -16.67 -6.61 -9.72
N LEU A 3 -16.04 -5.98 -8.74
CA LEU A 3 -16.71 -5.53 -7.52
C LEU A 3 -17.27 -4.13 -7.74
N PHE A 4 -18.54 -3.91 -7.37
CA PHE A 4 -19.19 -2.61 -7.32
C PHE A 4 -19.56 -2.32 -5.87
N LEU A 5 -19.27 -1.12 -5.38
CA LEU A 5 -19.77 -0.63 -4.10
C LEU A 5 -20.59 0.62 -4.35
N THR A 6 -21.87 0.55 -3.99
CA THR A 6 -22.82 1.67 -4.07
C THR A 6 -23.02 2.21 -2.65
N MET A 7 -22.81 3.51 -2.47
CA MET A 7 -23.31 4.23 -1.30
C MET A 7 -23.94 5.54 -1.78
N ASP A 8 -25.23 5.71 -1.48
CA ASP A 8 -25.91 7.00 -1.48
C ASP A 8 -25.81 7.61 -0.08
N ILE A 9 -25.72 8.95 0.03
CA ILE A 9 -26.59 9.81 0.89
C ILE A 9 -26.08 11.28 0.89
N THR A 10 -26.90 12.10 0.20
CA THR A 10 -27.36 13.50 0.36
C THR A 10 -26.48 14.71 0.76
N ALA A 11 -26.44 15.66 -0.18
CA ALA A 11 -26.77 17.11 -0.07
C ALA A 11 -25.79 18.10 0.60
N GLY A 12 -24.56 18.15 0.09
CA GLY A 12 -23.97 19.41 -0.41
C GLY A 12 -23.75 19.22 -1.91
N GLU A 13 -23.55 20.25 -2.74
CA GLU A 13 -23.21 20.05 -4.16
C GLU A 13 -22.10 19.00 -4.27
N ALA A 14 -22.46 17.79 -4.70
CA ALA A 14 -21.54 16.69 -4.79
C ALA A 14 -20.59 17.05 -5.92
N LYS A 15 -19.42 17.58 -5.57
CA LYS A 15 -18.32 17.79 -6.50
C LYS A 15 -18.18 16.49 -7.27
N VAL A 16 -18.57 16.49 -8.54
CA VAL A 16 -18.62 15.30 -9.37
C VAL A 16 -17.24 14.66 -9.32
N MET A 17 -17.12 13.56 -8.56
CA MET A 17 -15.85 12.88 -8.40
C MET A 17 -15.56 12.19 -9.72
N LYS A 18 -14.55 12.69 -10.44
CA LYS A 18 -14.10 12.06 -11.67
C LYS A 18 -13.39 10.75 -11.30
N LEU A 19 -14.03 9.63 -11.62
CA LEU A 19 -13.38 8.33 -11.54
C LEU A 19 -12.29 8.27 -12.61
N THR A 20 -11.05 8.05 -12.17
CA THR A 20 -9.92 7.83 -13.08
C THR A 20 -9.54 6.37 -13.02
N LYS A 21 -9.64 5.67 -14.16
CA LYS A 21 -9.13 4.30 -14.28
C LYS A 21 -7.60 4.37 -14.31
N LEU A 22 -6.96 3.60 -13.44
CA LEU A 22 -5.51 3.40 -13.46
C LEU A 22 -5.23 2.01 -14.02
N ASP A 23 -4.48 1.94 -15.12
CA ASP A 23 -3.99 0.68 -15.66
C ASP A 23 -2.70 0.31 -14.93
N LEU A 24 -2.79 -0.56 -13.94
CA LEU A 24 -1.62 -1.08 -13.22
C LEU A 24 -0.92 -2.16 -14.06
N PRO A 25 0.42 -2.23 -14.04
CA PRO A 25 1.14 -3.37 -14.58
C PRO A 25 0.84 -4.59 -13.69
N CYS A 26 -0.30 -5.25 -13.92
CA CYS A 26 -0.53 -6.58 -13.40
C CYS A 26 0.15 -7.55 -14.37
N GLU A 27 1.25 -8.16 -13.95
CA GLU A 27 1.77 -9.32 -14.67
C GLU A 27 0.74 -10.45 -14.58
N GLU A 28 0.60 -11.26 -15.64
CA GLU A 28 -0.49 -12.22 -15.83
C GLU A 28 -0.59 -13.32 -14.75
N ASN A 29 0.39 -13.40 -13.83
CA ASN A 29 0.45 -14.37 -12.73
C ASN A 29 0.63 -13.73 -11.35
N VAL A 30 0.57 -12.40 -11.25
CA VAL A 30 0.75 -11.70 -9.98
C VAL A 30 -0.60 -11.51 -9.31
N TRP A 31 -0.66 -11.87 -8.03
CA TRP A 31 -1.83 -11.63 -7.17
C TRP A 31 -2.29 -10.19 -7.33
N ASN A 32 -3.52 -9.99 -7.83
CA ASN A 32 -4.08 -8.66 -8.03
C ASN A 32 -3.88 -7.81 -6.75
N PRO A 33 -3.39 -6.57 -6.85
CA PRO A 33 -3.16 -5.75 -5.67
C PRO A 33 -4.48 -5.56 -4.92
N THR A 34 -4.59 -6.25 -3.79
CA THR A 34 -5.80 -6.28 -2.93
C THR A 34 -5.87 -5.08 -2.01
N ALA A 35 -4.76 -4.33 -1.89
CA ALA A 35 -4.69 -3.10 -1.12
C ALA A 35 -3.76 -2.09 -1.79
N PHE A 36 -4.16 -0.83 -1.76
CA PHE A 36 -3.36 0.30 -2.22
C PHE A 36 -3.62 1.53 -1.36
N THR A 37 -2.69 2.48 -1.40
CA THR A 37 -2.87 3.81 -0.82
C THR A 37 -2.13 4.85 -1.66
N VAL A 38 -2.51 6.12 -1.53
CA VAL A 38 -1.86 7.22 -2.25
C VAL A 38 -1.25 8.19 -1.25
N ILE A 39 0.02 8.55 -1.44
CA ILE A 39 0.73 9.55 -0.63
C ILE A 39 1.52 10.45 -1.58
N ASP A 40 1.32 11.77 -1.51
CA ASP A 40 1.95 12.82 -2.32
C ASP A 40 2.12 12.49 -3.82
N GLY A 41 1.05 12.01 -4.46
CA GLY A 41 1.06 11.71 -5.90
C GLY A 41 1.74 10.39 -6.28
N TRP A 42 2.10 9.56 -5.29
CA TRP A 42 2.56 8.20 -5.50
C TRP A 42 1.51 7.19 -5.03
N LEU A 43 1.21 6.22 -5.87
CA LEU A 43 0.43 5.04 -5.54
C LEU A 43 1.35 3.99 -4.94
N TYR A 44 1.00 3.49 -3.77
CA TYR A 44 1.66 2.35 -3.13
C TYR A 44 0.72 1.17 -3.16
N TYR A 45 1.22 0.01 -3.54
CA TYR A 45 0.43 -1.21 -3.64
C TYR A 45 1.28 -2.44 -3.36
N VAL A 46 0.66 -3.53 -2.90
CA VAL A 46 1.34 -4.80 -2.67
C VAL A 46 1.28 -5.66 -3.93
N SER A 47 2.42 -6.15 -4.37
CA SER A 47 2.60 -7.01 -5.54
C SER A 47 3.68 -8.03 -5.23
N ASP A 48 3.39 -9.32 -5.42
CA ASP A 48 4.34 -10.42 -5.14
C ASP A 48 5.04 -10.32 -3.77
N ARG A 49 4.26 -10.02 -2.71
CA ARG A 49 4.73 -9.84 -1.32
C ARG A 49 5.69 -8.67 -1.08
N GLU A 50 5.85 -7.79 -2.06
CA GLU A 50 6.61 -6.54 -1.97
C GLU A 50 5.67 -5.33 -2.05
N ILE A 51 6.08 -4.21 -1.43
CA ILE A 51 5.43 -2.93 -1.69
C ILE A 51 6.08 -2.31 -2.92
N ARG A 52 5.27 -1.95 -3.91
CA ARG A 52 5.67 -1.16 -5.07
C ARG A 52 5.14 0.25 -4.95
N MET A 53 5.88 1.20 -5.51
CA MET A 53 5.48 2.59 -5.63
C MET A 53 5.43 3.02 -7.09
N ARG A 54 4.34 3.68 -7.47
CA ARG A 54 4.12 4.22 -8.80
C ARG A 54 3.83 5.71 -8.79
N ASN A 55 4.56 6.47 -9.57
CA ASN A 55 4.32 7.88 -9.76
C ASN A 55 3.07 8.08 -10.61
N LEU A 56 2.07 8.80 -10.10
CA LEU A 56 0.81 9.00 -10.82
C LEU A 56 0.91 10.01 -11.97
N SER A 57 1.93 10.88 -11.99
CA SER A 57 2.13 11.86 -13.07
C SER A 57 3.04 11.34 -14.17
N THR A 58 4.09 10.59 -13.83
CA THR A 58 5.07 10.07 -14.81
C THR A 58 4.81 8.61 -15.21
N GLY A 59 4.05 7.86 -14.41
CA GLY A 59 3.84 6.43 -14.61
C GLY A 59 5.00 5.54 -14.16
N GLU A 60 6.11 6.12 -13.68
CA GLU A 60 7.29 5.41 -13.16
C GLU A 60 6.89 4.43 -12.06
N ASP A 61 7.33 3.17 -12.15
CA ASP A 61 6.97 2.09 -11.23
C ASP A 61 8.22 1.33 -10.76
N LYS A 62 8.35 1.14 -9.44
CA LYS A 62 9.54 0.53 -8.82
C LYS A 62 9.22 -0.08 -7.44
N PRO A 63 10.00 -1.05 -6.96
CA PRO A 63 9.87 -1.54 -5.59
C PRO A 63 10.22 -0.46 -4.57
N LEU A 64 9.58 -0.51 -3.41
CA LEU A 64 9.94 0.26 -2.22
C LEU A 64 10.98 -0.54 -1.43
N GLU A 65 12.17 0.02 -1.22
CA GLU A 65 13.18 -0.59 -0.36
C GLU A 65 12.76 -0.45 1.10
N ILE A 66 12.62 -1.57 1.82
CA ILE A 66 12.24 -1.57 3.23
C ILE A 66 13.41 -2.09 4.06
N LYS A 67 13.97 -1.22 4.90
CA LYS A 67 15.07 -1.54 5.81
C LYS A 67 14.52 -2.10 7.12
N GLY A 68 15.19 -3.14 7.62
CA GLY A 68 14.86 -3.75 8.91
C GLY A 68 13.69 -4.74 8.86
N SER A 69 13.17 -5.10 7.68
CA SER A 69 12.17 -6.17 7.56
C SER A 69 12.82 -7.54 7.66
N ALA A 70 12.20 -8.44 8.43
CA ALA A 70 12.50 -9.86 8.41
C ALA A 70 11.28 -10.72 8.00
N GLY A 71 10.36 -10.16 7.22
CA GLY A 71 9.13 -10.84 6.84
C GLY A 71 8.70 -10.56 5.41
N PHE A 72 7.72 -11.32 4.93
CA PHE A 72 7.02 -11.04 3.68
C PHE A 72 5.76 -10.23 3.96
N LEU A 73 5.55 -9.19 3.14
CA LEU A 73 4.50 -8.20 3.34
C LEU A 73 3.18 -8.70 2.77
N VAL A 74 2.09 -8.41 3.45
CA VAL A 74 0.74 -8.85 3.08
C VAL A 74 -0.23 -7.69 3.18
N ALA A 75 -1.32 -7.75 2.43
CA ALA A 75 -2.44 -6.84 2.60
C ALA A 75 -3.05 -6.96 4.02
N PRO A 76 -3.63 -5.89 4.58
CA PRO A 76 -3.89 -4.58 3.97
C PRO A 76 -2.72 -3.59 4.03
N LEU A 77 -2.77 -2.60 3.14
CA LEU A 77 -1.88 -1.42 3.10
C LEU A 77 -2.73 -0.17 3.28
N SER A 78 -2.36 0.70 4.23
CA SER A 78 -3.05 1.97 4.47
C SER A 78 -2.04 3.10 4.74
N SER A 79 -2.49 4.35 4.62
CA SER A 79 -1.66 5.50 4.97
C SER A 79 -2.31 6.36 6.05
N VAL A 80 -1.50 6.79 7.02
CA VAL A 80 -1.90 7.68 8.11
C VAL A 80 -0.78 8.69 8.31
N ASN A 81 -1.07 9.98 8.26
CA ASN A 81 -0.09 11.07 8.46
C ASN A 81 1.18 10.95 7.58
N GLY A 82 1.02 10.54 6.32
CA GLY A 82 2.14 10.37 5.39
C GLY A 82 3.01 9.14 5.64
N ARG A 83 2.62 8.26 6.58
CA ARG A 83 3.28 6.98 6.88
C ARG A 83 2.48 5.82 6.32
N LEU A 84 3.17 4.72 6.02
CA LEU A 84 2.53 3.49 5.56
C LEU A 84 2.30 2.55 6.75
N ASN A 85 1.13 1.93 6.81
CA ASN A 85 0.82 0.87 7.76
C ASN A 85 0.55 -0.40 6.96
N VAL A 86 1.25 -1.47 7.32
CA VAL A 86 1.24 -2.74 6.57
C VAL A 86 1.13 -3.93 7.53
N ARG A 87 0.40 -4.96 7.12
CA ARG A 87 0.43 -6.26 7.79
C ARG A 87 1.59 -7.09 7.22
N PHE A 88 2.38 -7.74 8.05
CA PHE A 88 3.43 -8.63 7.58
C PHE A 88 3.49 -9.91 8.40
N CYS A 89 3.95 -10.98 7.77
CA CYS A 89 4.25 -12.23 8.45
C CYS A 89 5.76 -12.28 8.66
N SER A 90 6.18 -12.42 9.91
CA SER A 90 7.58 -12.61 10.26
C SER A 90 8.04 -13.98 9.78
N SER A 91 9.24 -14.04 9.20
CA SER A 91 9.81 -15.30 8.74
C SER A 91 10.44 -16.14 9.87
N TYR A 92 10.43 -15.63 11.11
CA TYR A 92 11.05 -16.31 12.26
C TYR A 92 10.07 -17.11 13.12
N ASP A 93 8.83 -16.64 13.25
CA ASP A 93 7.87 -17.15 14.22
C ASP A 93 6.49 -17.43 13.63
N ASP A 94 6.29 -17.23 12.32
CA ASP A 94 5.00 -17.37 11.62
C ASP A 94 3.88 -16.51 12.26
N ILE A 95 4.24 -15.46 13.01
CA ILE A 95 3.30 -14.54 13.65
C ILE A 95 3.00 -13.36 12.72
N TRP A 96 1.76 -12.89 12.79
CA TRP A 96 1.31 -11.69 12.10
C TRP A 96 1.58 -10.42 12.90
N TYR A 97 2.17 -9.44 12.23
CA TYR A 97 2.49 -8.14 12.78
C TYR A 97 1.81 -7.03 11.98
N LEU A 98 1.49 -5.93 12.67
CA LEU A 98 1.26 -4.64 12.04
C LEU A 98 2.53 -3.81 12.19
N GLY A 99 3.04 -3.31 11.08
CA GLY A 99 4.19 -2.44 11.05
C GLY A 99 3.83 -1.05 10.53
N GLU A 100 4.35 -0.04 11.22
CA GLU A 100 4.32 1.35 10.76
C GLU A 100 5.67 1.66 10.11
N LEU A 101 5.61 2.05 8.84
CA LEU A 101 6.74 2.38 7.98
C LEU A 101 6.85 3.90 7.82
N GLU A 102 8.02 4.44 8.13
CA GLU A 102 8.39 5.83 7.87
C GLU A 102 9.34 5.89 6.68
N PHE A 103 9.08 6.82 5.74
CA PHE A 103 9.98 7.07 4.61
C PHE A 103 11.24 7.79 5.08
N ASP A 104 12.37 7.47 4.45
CA ASP A 104 13.61 8.22 4.64
C ASP A 104 13.44 9.66 4.12
N ALA A 105 13.87 10.63 4.92
CA ALA A 105 13.70 12.05 4.63
C ALA A 105 14.48 12.51 3.38
N THR A 106 15.54 11.79 3.01
CA THR A 106 16.39 12.10 1.86
C THR A 106 16.10 11.22 0.65
N ASN A 107 15.51 10.04 0.87
CA ASN A 107 15.16 9.11 -0.21
C ASN A 107 13.80 8.43 0.02
N ARG A 108 12.76 8.93 -0.65
CA ARG A 108 11.39 8.38 -0.60
C ARG A 108 11.28 6.92 -1.03
N GLN A 109 12.26 6.39 -1.77
CA GLN A 109 12.28 4.98 -2.19
C GLN A 109 12.68 4.04 -1.05
N VAL A 110 13.11 4.58 0.09
CA VAL A 110 13.51 3.83 1.26
C VAL A 110 12.51 4.10 2.38
N ALA A 111 12.02 3.04 3.01
CA ALA A 111 11.25 3.09 4.23
C ALA A 111 11.86 2.19 5.30
N ARG A 112 11.50 2.41 6.56
CA ARG A 112 11.93 1.57 7.69
C ARG A 112 10.79 1.40 8.68
N PHE A 113 10.77 0.27 9.38
CA PHE A 113 9.86 0.10 10.51
C PHE A 113 10.24 1.03 11.65
N ILE A 114 9.23 1.72 12.19
CA ILE A 114 9.37 2.55 13.39
C ILE A 114 8.56 2.00 14.56
N ARG A 115 7.61 1.11 14.27
CA ARG A 115 6.83 0.39 15.27
C ARG A 115 6.36 -0.94 14.69
N GLU A 116 6.45 -1.98 15.50
CA GLU A 116 5.91 -3.30 15.22
C GLU A 116 5.03 -3.74 16.40
N GLN A 117 3.88 -4.31 16.09
CA GLN A 117 2.99 -4.88 17.09
C GLN A 117 2.52 -6.24 16.60
N SER A 118 2.74 -7.29 17.39
CA SER A 118 2.14 -8.61 17.16
C SER A 118 0.66 -8.56 17.53
N PHE A 119 -0.12 -9.38 16.85
CA PHE A 119 -1.50 -9.66 17.23
C PHE A 119 -1.65 -11.17 17.37
N GLU A 120 -2.18 -11.61 18.50
CA GLU A 120 -2.74 -12.96 18.62
C GLU A 120 -4.11 -12.93 17.93
N ASP A 121 -4.31 -13.81 16.93
CA ASP A 121 -5.63 -14.04 16.31
C ASP A 121 -6.58 -14.76 17.30
#